data_AF-A0A673I9L2-F1
#
_entry.id   AF-A0A673I9L2-F1
#
_cell.length_a   1.000
_cell.length_b   1.000
_cell.length_c   1.000
_cell.angle_alpha   90.00
_cell.angle_beta   90.00
_cell.angle_gamma   90.00
#
_symmetry.space_group_name_H-M   'P 1'
#
loop_
_entity.id
_entity.type
_entity.pdbx_description
1 polymer ?
#
loop_
_entity_poly.entity_id
_entity_poly.type
_entity_poly.pdbx_seq_one_letter_code
_entity_poly.pdbx_strand_id
1 'polypeptide(L)'
;MSRTKCLRFYLTFLLSAFISAADGYYAFILQECIYSYPDLSDLVFLESYSFNKTVQLQFNSTVGKFVAFTEKDMQHAKAWNEDPNIMQLMKVNMELCKHYIQLADEIILLSNSVKPKVKLSLVKWDQDNHSTILMCSAYDFYPEQIKVSWLRDGKPMTSDMTSTLEMADGDWYYQIHTHLEYTPKSGETISCMVEHASLIKPLIYDWDPSLPEPERNKIAIGAAGLVLGIIITTAGLFYYKKKSALMGMRAIPIDHSVLM
;
A
#
# COMPACT_ATOMS: atom_id res chain seq x y z
N MET A 1 -48.25 -70.00 1.77
CA MET A 1 -47.11 -70.38 2.63
C MET A 1 -45.90 -69.52 2.29
N SER A 2 -45.33 -68.84 3.30
CA SER A 2 -43.93 -68.33 3.46
C SER A 2 -43.34 -67.39 2.37
N ARG A 3 -43.22 -66.07 2.59
CA ARG A 3 -42.15 -65.26 3.25
C ARG A 3 -40.83 -65.06 2.45
N THR A 4 -40.33 -63.81 2.51
CA THR A 4 -38.98 -63.25 2.19
C THR A 4 -38.60 -63.12 0.70
N LYS A 5 -38.19 -61.98 0.12
CA LYS A 5 -37.19 -60.95 0.54
C LYS A 5 -37.57 -59.55 -0.05
N CYS A 6 -37.55 -58.45 0.72
CA CYS A 6 -36.50 -57.39 0.69
C CYS A 6 -35.86 -57.18 -0.70
N LEU A 7 -35.85 -56.00 -1.34
CA LEU A 7 -35.39 -54.72 -0.79
C LEU A 7 -35.84 -53.54 -1.69
N ARG A 8 -36.11 -52.41 -1.02
CA ARG A 8 -36.63 -51.11 -1.45
C ARG A 8 -35.91 -50.44 -2.64
N PHE A 9 -36.71 -49.94 -3.58
CA PHE A 9 -36.53 -48.62 -4.22
C PHE A 9 -36.37 -47.55 -3.13
N TYR A 10 -35.33 -46.72 -3.16
CA TYR A 10 -35.42 -45.28 -2.84
C TYR A 10 -34.16 -44.57 -3.35
N LEU A 11 -34.30 -43.90 -4.48
CA LEU A 11 -33.51 -42.74 -4.86
C LEU A 11 -34.11 -41.55 -4.10
N THR A 12 -33.36 -40.90 -3.20
CA THR A 12 -33.53 -39.47 -2.84
C THR A 12 -32.31 -38.99 -2.06
N PHE A 13 -31.52 -38.15 -2.73
CA PHE A 13 -30.90 -36.92 -2.23
C PHE A 13 -30.82 -36.72 -0.71
N LEU A 14 -29.60 -36.68 -0.15
CA LEU A 14 -29.18 -35.81 0.97
C LEU A 14 -27.64 -35.82 1.04
N LEU A 15 -26.99 -35.35 -0.03
CA LEU A 15 -25.61 -34.85 0.02
C LEU A 15 -25.66 -33.36 0.34
N SER A 16 -26.18 -33.07 1.53
CA SER A 16 -25.96 -31.81 2.22
C SER A 16 -26.06 -32.10 3.72
N ALA A 17 -25.11 -32.87 4.21
CA ALA A 17 -24.64 -32.62 5.57
C ALA A 17 -24.08 -31.19 5.53
N PHE A 18 -24.95 -30.25 5.87
CA PHE A 18 -24.57 -28.89 6.15
C PHE A 18 -23.30 -28.92 6.99
N ILE A 19 -22.30 -28.18 6.53
CA ILE A 19 -21.10 -27.81 7.26
C ILE A 19 -21.57 -27.05 8.50
N SER A 20 -21.93 -27.76 9.57
CA SER A 20 -22.22 -27.15 10.86
C SER A 20 -20.91 -27.12 11.65
N ALA A 21 -20.21 -25.99 11.52
CA ALA A 21 -19.20 -25.45 12.43
C ALA A 21 -18.21 -26.46 13.05
N ALA A 22 -17.08 -26.66 12.38
CA ALA A 22 -15.87 -27.10 13.04
C ALA A 22 -15.19 -25.92 13.76
N ASP A 23 -15.92 -25.16 14.59
CA ASP A 23 -15.31 -24.19 15.50
C ASP A 23 -15.08 -24.88 16.84
N GLY A 24 -13.83 -25.30 17.09
CA GLY A 24 -13.42 -25.80 18.40
C GLY A 24 -13.50 -24.70 19.46
N TYR A 25 -13.77 -25.09 20.71
CA TYR A 25 -13.63 -24.18 21.85
C TYR A 25 -12.16 -23.86 22.10
N TYR A 26 -11.85 -22.62 22.46
CA TYR A 26 -10.49 -22.23 22.82
C TYR A 26 -10.45 -21.25 23.98
N ALA A 27 -9.38 -21.34 24.75
CA ALA A 27 -9.04 -20.42 25.82
C ALA A 27 -7.65 -19.85 25.55
N PHE A 28 -7.44 -18.59 25.90
CA PHE A 28 -6.13 -17.96 25.81
C PHE A 28 -5.97 -16.91 26.90
N ILE A 29 -4.71 -16.65 27.24
CA ILE A 29 -4.31 -15.58 28.15
C ILE A 29 -3.56 -14.57 27.30
N LEU A 30 -3.94 -13.31 27.40
CA LEU A 30 -3.26 -12.20 26.73
C LEU A 30 -2.67 -11.27 27.78
N GLN A 31 -1.36 -11.06 27.71
CA GLN A 31 -0.63 -10.10 28.53
C GLN A 31 -0.26 -8.89 27.67
N GLU A 32 -0.64 -7.70 28.12
CA GLU A 32 -0.42 -6.44 27.40
C GLU A 32 0.24 -5.43 28.33
N CYS A 33 1.25 -4.74 27.82
CA CYS A 33 1.73 -3.49 28.41
C CYS A 33 1.48 -2.36 27.44
N ILE A 34 0.65 -1.43 27.87
CA ILE A 34 0.27 -0.26 27.09
C ILE A 34 1.00 0.94 27.69
N TYR A 35 1.77 1.65 26.88
CA TYR A 35 2.56 2.81 27.30
C TYR A 35 2.67 3.81 26.15
N SER A 36 2.89 5.08 26.48
CA SER A 36 3.06 6.16 25.50
C SER A 36 4.43 6.81 25.59
N TYR A 37 5.08 6.76 26.76
CA TYR A 37 6.37 7.42 26.99
C TYR A 37 7.53 6.42 27.10
N PRO A 38 8.74 6.74 26.59
CA PRO A 38 9.90 5.85 26.66
C PRO A 38 10.36 5.52 28.09
N ASP A 39 10.03 6.37 29.07
CA ASP A 39 10.35 6.14 30.47
C ASP A 39 9.35 5.21 31.19
N LEU A 40 8.33 4.73 30.46
CA LEU A 40 7.27 3.83 30.93
C LEU A 40 6.47 4.40 32.11
N SER A 41 6.47 5.73 32.28
CA SER A 41 5.80 6.41 33.38
C SER A 41 4.28 6.23 33.39
N ASP A 42 3.68 6.05 32.22
CA ASP A 42 2.23 5.85 32.02
C ASP A 42 1.84 4.38 31.77
N LEU A 43 2.77 3.44 32.01
CA LEU A 43 2.56 2.03 31.66
C LEU A 43 1.39 1.40 32.42
N VAL A 44 0.46 0.80 31.66
CA VAL A 44 -0.64 -0.01 32.16
C VAL A 44 -0.44 -1.45 31.74
N PHE A 45 -0.27 -2.34 32.72
CA PHE A 45 -0.27 -3.78 32.53
C PHE A 45 -1.69 -4.37 32.65
N LEU A 46 -2.05 -5.19 31.66
CA LEU A 46 -3.29 -5.96 31.59
C LEU A 46 -2.97 -7.45 31.40
N GLU A 47 -3.67 -8.31 32.13
CA GLU A 47 -3.66 -9.76 31.90
C GLU A 47 -5.09 -10.27 31.76
N SER A 48 -5.47 -10.64 30.54
CA SER A 48 -6.84 -11.01 30.15
C SER A 48 -6.98 -12.51 29.96
N TYR A 49 -7.94 -13.12 30.65
CA TYR A 49 -8.30 -14.53 30.53
C TYR A 49 -9.57 -14.64 29.68
N SER A 50 -9.42 -15.23 28.50
CA SER A 50 -10.48 -15.28 27.50
C SER A 50 -10.90 -16.70 27.17
N PHE A 51 -12.20 -16.89 26.92
CA PHE A 51 -12.78 -18.13 26.43
C PHE A 51 -13.68 -17.82 25.24
N ASN A 52 -13.51 -18.51 24.12
CA ASN A 52 -14.28 -18.32 22.88
C ASN A 52 -14.46 -16.83 22.48
N LYS A 53 -13.34 -16.10 22.40
CA LYS A 53 -13.28 -14.65 22.08
C LYS A 53 -13.82 -13.69 23.13
N THR A 54 -14.34 -14.19 24.25
CA THR A 54 -14.91 -13.34 25.31
C THR A 54 -13.96 -13.31 26.50
N VAL A 55 -13.53 -12.10 26.89
CA VAL A 55 -12.78 -11.89 28.13
C VAL A 55 -13.70 -12.19 29.31
N GLN A 56 -13.29 -13.14 30.15
CA GLN A 56 -14.03 -13.57 31.33
C GLN A 56 -13.57 -12.80 32.58
N LEU A 57 -12.24 -12.63 32.69
CA LEU A 57 -11.55 -12.09 33.85
C LEU A 57 -10.32 -11.31 33.37
N GLN A 58 -10.02 -10.16 33.96
CA GLN A 58 -8.83 -9.39 33.62
C GLN A 58 -8.19 -8.76 34.86
N PHE A 59 -6.88 -8.89 35.02
CA PHE A 59 -6.12 -8.04 35.94
C PHE A 59 -5.82 -6.69 35.27
N ASN A 60 -6.06 -5.60 35.99
CA ASN A 60 -5.69 -4.26 35.54
C ASN A 60 -4.83 -3.58 36.62
N SER A 61 -3.59 -3.24 36.27
CA SER A 61 -2.62 -2.62 37.18
C SER A 61 -3.06 -1.25 37.72
N THR A 62 -3.79 -0.44 36.94
CA THR A 62 -4.36 0.84 37.39
C THR A 62 -5.43 0.64 38.46
N VAL A 63 -6.23 -0.41 38.34
CA VAL A 63 -7.22 -0.79 39.37
C VAL A 63 -6.58 -1.56 40.52
N GLY A 64 -5.47 -2.25 40.25
CA GLY A 64 -4.70 -3.05 41.21
C GLY A 64 -5.33 -4.40 41.56
N LYS A 65 -6.27 -4.90 40.74
CA LYS A 65 -7.01 -6.15 41.01
C LYS A 65 -7.62 -6.76 39.75
N PHE A 66 -8.06 -8.01 39.86
CA PHE A 66 -8.87 -8.69 38.87
C PHE A 66 -10.32 -8.19 38.87
N VAL A 67 -10.86 -7.98 37.67
CA VAL A 67 -12.25 -7.64 37.39
C VAL A 67 -12.84 -8.74 36.50
N ALA A 68 -14.00 -9.28 36.89
CA ALA A 68 -14.75 -10.24 36.10
C ALA A 68 -15.79 -9.53 35.21
N PHE A 69 -16.01 -10.08 34.02
CA PHE A 69 -16.98 -9.57 33.04
C PHE A 69 -18.21 -10.48 32.89
N THR A 70 -18.23 -11.62 33.57
CA THR A 70 -19.41 -12.48 33.68
C THR A 70 -19.75 -12.77 35.13
N GLU A 71 -21.04 -13.01 35.42
CA GLU A 71 -21.50 -13.33 36.78
C GLU A 71 -20.80 -14.58 37.35
N LYS A 72 -20.54 -15.56 36.50
CA LYS A 72 -19.88 -16.82 36.88
C LYS A 72 -18.45 -16.58 37.36
N ASP A 73 -17.76 -15.61 36.79
CA ASP A 73 -16.34 -15.35 37.09
C ASP A 73 -16.13 -14.34 38.21
N MET A 74 -17.20 -13.72 38.74
CA MET A 74 -17.10 -12.82 39.89
C MET A 74 -16.51 -13.50 41.13
N GLN A 75 -16.89 -14.76 41.38
CA GLN A 75 -16.33 -15.53 42.49
C GLN A 75 -14.85 -15.84 42.29
N HIS A 76 -14.43 -16.16 41.06
CA HIS A 76 -13.03 -16.36 40.72
C HIS A 76 -12.21 -15.07 40.91
N ALA A 77 -12.72 -13.93 40.43
CA ALA A 77 -12.08 -12.63 40.65
C ALA A 77 -11.87 -12.34 42.13
N LYS A 78 -12.90 -12.58 42.95
CA LYS A 78 -12.81 -12.38 44.40
C LYS A 78 -11.73 -13.27 45.01
N ALA A 79 -11.76 -14.57 44.71
CA ALA A 79 -10.80 -15.53 45.23
C ALA A 79 -9.36 -15.18 44.83
N TRP A 80 -9.13 -14.77 43.58
CA TRP A 80 -7.80 -14.42 43.09
C TRP A 80 -7.28 -13.11 43.68
N ASN A 81 -8.17 -12.14 43.92
CA ASN A 81 -7.81 -10.90 44.60
C ASN A 81 -7.45 -11.09 46.07
N GLU A 82 -7.98 -12.14 46.71
CA GLU A 82 -7.67 -12.51 48.09
C GLU A 82 -6.43 -13.42 48.22
N ASP A 83 -5.95 -14.01 47.11
CA ASP A 83 -4.75 -14.86 47.10
C ASP A 83 -3.47 -14.03 46.92
N PRO A 84 -2.61 -13.91 47.96
CA PRO A 84 -1.40 -13.11 47.88
C PRO A 84 -0.39 -13.64 46.86
N ASN A 85 -0.39 -14.95 46.54
CA ASN A 85 0.53 -15.52 45.56
C ASN A 85 0.16 -15.08 44.15
N ILE A 86 -1.14 -15.07 43.83
CA ILE A 86 -1.64 -14.61 42.52
C ILE A 86 -1.37 -13.11 42.38
N MET A 87 -1.67 -12.32 43.41
CA MET A 87 -1.44 -10.87 43.37
C MET A 87 0.06 -10.52 43.28
N GLN A 88 0.93 -11.32 43.89
CA GLN A 88 2.38 -11.18 43.74
C GLN A 88 2.84 -11.58 42.35
N LEU A 89 2.28 -12.65 41.76
CA LEU A 89 2.59 -13.06 40.39
C LEU A 89 2.24 -11.95 39.38
N MET A 90 1.12 -11.25 39.54
CA MET A 90 0.76 -10.13 38.67
C MET A 90 1.78 -8.99 38.71
N LYS A 91 2.36 -8.71 39.89
CA LYS A 91 3.46 -7.74 40.02
C LYS A 91 4.70 -8.22 39.28
N VAL A 92 5.05 -9.50 39.41
CA VAL A 92 6.20 -10.08 38.70
C VAL A 92 5.99 -10.02 37.19
N ASN A 93 4.81 -10.37 36.69
CA ASN A 93 4.49 -10.31 35.26
C ASN A 93 4.56 -8.88 34.72
N MET A 94 4.07 -7.89 35.49
CA MET A 94 4.21 -6.48 35.13
C MET A 94 5.68 -6.04 35.03
N GLU A 95 6.52 -6.43 36.00
CA GLU A 95 7.96 -6.08 35.96
C GLU A 95 8.70 -6.79 34.82
N LEU A 96 8.36 -8.05 34.54
CA LEU A 96 8.87 -8.76 33.36
C LEU A 96 8.47 -8.06 32.06
N CYS A 97 7.24 -7.58 31.98
CA CYS A 97 6.73 -6.87 30.83
C CYS A 97 7.48 -5.56 30.58
N LYS A 98 7.77 -4.78 31.64
CA LYS A 98 8.66 -3.60 31.55
C LYS A 98 10.06 -3.97 31.07
N HIS A 99 10.63 -5.05 31.60
CA HIS A 99 11.96 -5.52 31.21
C HIS A 99 12.01 -5.88 29.72
N TYR A 100 11.01 -6.59 29.20
CA TYR A 100 10.92 -6.91 27.77
C TYR A 100 10.78 -5.67 26.91
N ILE A 101 10.02 -4.67 27.33
CA ILE A 101 9.93 -3.39 26.60
C ILE A 101 11.30 -2.72 26.53
N GLN A 102 12.03 -2.61 27.64
CA GLN A 102 13.36 -1.99 27.64
C GLN A 102 14.35 -2.71 26.73
N LEU A 103 14.32 -4.05 26.72
CA LEU A 103 15.12 -4.85 25.78
C LEU A 103 14.69 -4.64 24.33
N ALA A 104 13.39 -4.57 24.08
CA ALA A 104 12.84 -4.38 22.74
C ALA A 104 13.12 -2.96 22.23
N ASP A 105 13.04 -1.94 23.07
CA ASP A 105 13.32 -0.54 22.74
C ASP A 105 14.76 -0.36 22.26
N GLU A 106 15.73 -0.98 22.93
CA GLU A 106 17.12 -0.99 22.46
C GLU A 106 17.27 -1.64 21.06
N ILE A 107 16.38 -2.57 20.69
CA ILE A 107 16.41 -3.28 19.41
C ILE A 107 15.55 -2.58 18.33
N ILE A 108 14.44 -1.96 18.71
CA ILE A 108 13.39 -1.42 17.83
C ILE A 108 13.57 0.08 17.60
N LEU A 109 13.93 0.87 18.63
CA LEU A 109 14.05 2.34 18.55
C LEU A 109 15.33 2.81 17.86
N LEU A 110 16.34 1.94 17.68
CA LEU A 110 17.64 2.38 17.18
C LEU A 110 17.79 2.47 15.66
N SER A 111 16.96 1.83 14.80
CA SER A 111 17.16 2.00 13.33
C SER A 111 16.09 1.56 12.34
N ASN A 112 14.84 1.27 12.72
CA ASN A 112 13.98 0.49 11.79
C ASN A 112 12.90 1.28 11.06
N SER A 113 12.78 2.60 11.27
CA SER A 113 11.84 3.39 10.47
C SER A 113 12.34 3.48 9.03
N VAL A 114 11.60 2.92 8.07
CA VAL A 114 12.00 2.90 6.66
C VAL A 114 11.24 3.98 5.90
N LYS A 115 11.97 4.71 5.05
CA LYS A 115 11.40 5.80 4.24
C LYS A 115 10.52 5.23 3.11
N PRO A 116 9.28 5.75 2.93
CA PRO A 116 8.42 5.31 1.84
C PRO A 116 9.00 5.60 0.46
N LYS A 117 8.78 4.65 -0.45
CA LYS A 117 8.98 4.84 -1.89
C LYS A 117 7.66 5.32 -2.48
N VAL A 118 7.66 6.52 -3.05
CA VAL A 118 6.44 7.15 -3.55
C VAL A 118 6.41 7.13 -5.07
N LYS A 119 5.26 6.76 -5.64
CA LYS A 119 5.00 6.77 -7.07
C LYS A 119 3.69 7.50 -7.35
N LEU A 120 3.76 8.48 -8.25
CA LEU A 120 2.60 9.15 -8.81
C LEU A 120 2.20 8.49 -10.13
N SER A 121 0.91 8.31 -10.35
CA SER A 121 0.38 7.73 -11.59
C SER A 121 -1.00 8.25 -11.94
N LEU A 122 -1.30 8.25 -13.23
CA LEU A 122 -2.64 8.53 -13.75
C LEU A 122 -3.39 7.20 -13.89
N VAL A 123 -4.55 7.08 -13.25
CA VAL A 123 -5.38 5.88 -13.28
C VAL A 123 -6.73 6.21 -13.91
N LYS A 124 -7.24 5.28 -14.72
CA LYS A 124 -8.61 5.32 -15.25
C LYS A 124 -9.49 4.48 -14.34
N TRP A 125 -10.55 5.05 -13.81
CA TRP A 125 -11.57 4.29 -13.08
C TRP A 125 -12.56 3.67 -14.08
N ASP A 126 -12.80 2.37 -14.00
CA ASP A 126 -13.69 1.67 -14.93
C ASP A 126 -15.15 1.72 -14.44
N GLN A 127 -16.01 2.46 -15.15
CA GLN A 127 -17.09 1.87 -15.97
C GLN A 127 -18.00 2.91 -16.65
N ASP A 128 -18.02 4.21 -16.29
CA ASP A 128 -18.93 5.15 -16.99
C ASP A 128 -18.64 6.65 -16.82
N ASN A 129 -17.44 7.05 -16.38
CA ASN A 129 -17.12 8.48 -16.30
C ASN A 129 -15.66 8.74 -16.68
N HIS A 130 -15.42 9.74 -17.53
CA HIS A 130 -14.09 10.17 -18.00
C HIS A 130 -13.23 10.82 -16.89
N SER A 131 -13.49 10.51 -15.63
CA SER A 131 -12.76 11.03 -14.49
C SER A 131 -11.33 10.54 -14.55
N THR A 132 -10.43 11.48 -14.79
CA THR A 132 -9.00 11.24 -14.71
C THR A 132 -8.62 11.29 -13.24
N ILE A 133 -8.05 10.22 -12.70
CA ILE A 133 -7.70 10.14 -11.27
C ILE A 133 -6.19 10.14 -11.15
N LEU A 134 -5.67 11.02 -10.30
CA LEU A 134 -4.29 10.94 -9.84
C LEU A 134 -4.21 10.01 -8.64
N MET A 135 -3.26 9.09 -8.69
CA MET A 135 -2.99 8.15 -7.61
C MET A 135 -1.57 8.37 -7.08
N CYS A 136 -1.46 8.59 -5.78
CA CYS A 136 -0.20 8.63 -5.05
C CYS A 136 -0.07 7.37 -4.20
N SER A 137 0.90 6.53 -4.55
CA SER A 137 1.17 5.28 -3.86
C SER A 137 2.46 5.41 -3.05
N ALA A 138 2.41 5.10 -1.76
CA ALA A 138 3.58 4.95 -0.91
C ALA A 138 3.76 3.45 -0.59
N TYR A 139 4.99 2.95 -0.77
CA TYR A 139 5.36 1.54 -0.60
C TYR A 139 6.56 1.38 0.32
N ASP A 140 6.77 0.14 0.79
CA ASP A 140 7.97 -0.33 1.46
C ASP A 140 8.35 0.53 2.68
N PHE A 141 7.36 1.02 3.45
CA PHE A 141 7.60 1.86 4.62
C PHE A 141 7.24 1.15 5.92
N TYR A 142 7.86 1.64 7.00
CA TYR A 142 7.62 1.18 8.36
C TYR A 142 7.94 2.33 9.33
N PRO A 143 7.15 2.59 10.39
CA PRO A 143 5.94 1.86 10.80
C PRO A 143 4.71 2.15 9.93
N GLU A 144 3.58 1.49 10.25
CA GLU A 144 2.30 1.65 9.52
C GLU A 144 1.79 3.09 9.51
N GLN A 145 2.01 3.86 10.58
CA GLN A 145 1.47 5.20 10.72
C GLN A 145 2.11 6.17 9.72
N ILE A 146 1.35 6.52 8.68
CA ILE A 146 1.72 7.44 7.62
C ILE A 146 0.57 8.41 7.35
N LYS A 147 0.88 9.61 6.87
CA LYS A 147 -0.12 10.55 6.37
C LYS A 147 0.24 10.99 4.96
N VAL A 148 -0.66 10.67 4.02
CA VAL A 148 -0.52 11.03 2.61
C VAL A 148 -1.65 12.00 2.25
N SER A 149 -1.30 13.15 1.69
CA SER A 149 -2.24 14.23 1.38
C SER A 149 -1.90 14.91 0.06
N TRP A 150 -2.87 15.58 -0.55
CA TRP A 150 -2.66 16.34 -1.78
C TRP A 150 -2.56 17.84 -1.51
N LEU A 151 -1.70 18.49 -2.28
CA LEU A 151 -1.54 19.94 -2.35
C LEU A 151 -1.95 20.41 -3.74
N ARG A 152 -2.69 21.53 -3.81
CA ARG A 152 -2.91 22.31 -5.03
C ARG A 152 -2.34 23.70 -4.81
N ASP A 153 -1.37 24.08 -5.64
CA ASP A 153 -0.64 25.35 -5.55
C ASP A 153 -0.05 25.57 -4.14
N GLY A 154 0.47 24.50 -3.54
CA GLY A 154 1.04 24.49 -2.19
C GLY A 154 0.03 24.53 -1.04
N LYS A 155 -1.28 24.50 -1.31
CA LYS A 155 -2.33 24.50 -0.29
C LYS A 155 -2.93 23.09 -0.11
N PRO A 156 -3.13 22.64 1.15
CA PRO A 156 -3.79 21.36 1.41
C PRO A 156 -5.18 21.27 0.81
N MET A 157 -5.49 20.12 0.21
CA MET A 157 -6.80 19.80 -0.33
C MET A 157 -7.59 18.96 0.67
N THR A 158 -8.85 19.32 0.91
CA THR A 158 -9.74 18.60 1.83
C THR A 158 -10.97 17.99 1.14
N SER A 159 -11.26 18.34 -0.13
CA SER A 159 -12.37 17.78 -0.91
C SER A 159 -11.86 16.74 -1.93
N ASP A 160 -12.72 15.77 -2.26
CA ASP A 160 -12.56 14.86 -3.41
C ASP A 160 -11.33 13.94 -3.36
N MET A 161 -10.88 13.59 -2.14
CA MET A 161 -9.79 12.65 -1.89
C MET A 161 -10.31 11.37 -1.22
N THR A 162 -9.91 10.22 -1.75
CA THR A 162 -10.16 8.90 -1.16
C THR A 162 -8.84 8.17 -0.91
N SER A 163 -8.69 7.55 0.26
CA SER A 163 -7.52 6.72 0.58
C SER A 163 -7.95 5.26 0.72
N THR A 164 -7.10 4.34 0.29
CA THR A 164 -7.18 2.96 0.75
C THR A 164 -6.75 2.90 2.22
N LEU A 165 -7.18 1.84 2.92
CA LEU A 165 -6.57 1.46 4.19
C LEU A 165 -5.10 1.06 3.95
N GLU A 166 -4.28 1.22 4.98
CA GLU A 166 -2.93 0.70 5.03
C GLU A 166 -2.95 -0.83 4.86
N MET A 167 -2.10 -1.36 3.99
CA MET A 167 -2.01 -2.79 3.72
C MET A 167 -0.61 -3.26 4.09
N ALA A 168 -0.52 -4.30 4.94
CA ALA A 168 0.73 -4.96 5.25
C ALA A 168 1.15 -5.88 4.10
N ASP A 169 2.40 -5.77 3.66
CA ASP A 169 2.95 -6.53 2.52
C ASP A 169 3.39 -7.96 2.91
N GLY A 170 3.33 -8.28 4.21
CA GLY A 170 3.68 -9.59 4.76
C GLY A 170 5.18 -9.79 5.04
N ASP A 171 5.99 -8.76 4.77
CA ASP A 171 7.45 -8.71 4.98
C ASP A 171 7.86 -7.56 5.92
N TRP A 172 6.94 -7.16 6.81
CA TRP A 172 7.04 -6.08 7.80
C TRP A 172 6.91 -4.66 7.23
N TYR A 173 6.73 -4.52 5.93
CA TYR A 173 6.45 -3.22 5.31
C TYR A 173 4.96 -3.02 5.02
N TYR A 174 4.64 -1.77 4.76
CA TYR A 174 3.30 -1.30 4.48
C TYR A 174 3.24 -0.53 3.17
N GLN A 175 2.03 -0.51 2.60
CA GLN A 175 1.67 0.32 1.46
C GLN A 175 0.32 1.02 1.65
N ILE A 176 0.17 2.19 1.01
CA ILE A 176 -1.07 2.97 1.00
C ILE A 176 -1.24 3.72 -0.34
N HIS A 177 -2.49 3.89 -0.78
CA HIS A 177 -2.84 4.61 -2.00
C HIS A 177 -3.85 5.72 -1.71
N THR A 178 -3.55 6.94 -2.16
CA THR A 178 -4.52 8.05 -2.17
C THR A 178 -4.88 8.42 -3.59
N HIS A 179 -6.14 8.77 -3.79
CA HIS A 179 -6.75 9.10 -5.06
C HIS A 179 -7.27 10.53 -5.02
N LEU A 180 -7.05 11.27 -6.11
CA LEU A 180 -7.53 12.63 -6.30
C LEU A 180 -8.21 12.72 -7.66
N GLU A 181 -9.46 13.20 -7.68
CA GLU A 181 -10.10 13.58 -8.94
C GLU A 181 -9.34 14.73 -9.60
N TYR A 182 -8.83 14.49 -10.80
CA TYR A 182 -7.93 15.39 -11.49
C TYR A 182 -8.61 16.02 -12.71
N THR A 183 -8.82 17.33 -12.62
CA THR A 183 -9.25 18.18 -13.72
C THR A 183 -8.17 19.22 -13.97
N PRO A 184 -7.32 19.06 -15.01
CA PRO A 184 -6.17 19.91 -15.23
C PRO A 184 -6.57 21.37 -15.46
N LYS A 185 -5.97 22.28 -14.70
CA LYS A 185 -6.05 23.73 -14.88
C LYS A 185 -4.72 24.26 -15.39
N SER A 186 -4.77 25.23 -16.30
CA SER A 186 -3.56 25.81 -16.87
C SER A 186 -2.74 26.49 -15.77
N GLY A 187 -1.47 26.08 -15.63
CA GLY A 187 -0.52 26.66 -14.67
C GLY A 187 -0.70 26.23 -13.22
N GLU A 188 -1.56 25.25 -12.92
CA GLU A 188 -1.66 24.71 -11.57
C GLU A 188 -0.49 23.76 -11.26
N THR A 189 -0.14 23.65 -9.98
CA THR A 189 0.79 22.64 -9.47
C THR A 189 0.04 21.72 -8.52
N ILE A 190 0.00 20.42 -8.84
CA ILE A 190 -0.56 19.38 -7.97
C ILE A 190 0.60 18.59 -7.37
N SER A 191 0.57 18.34 -6.06
CA SER A 191 1.63 17.59 -5.39
C SER A 191 1.06 16.61 -4.38
N CYS A 192 1.73 15.48 -4.19
CA CYS A 192 1.47 14.55 -3.08
C CYS A 192 2.47 14.82 -1.94
N MET A 193 1.96 15.06 -0.74
CA MET A 193 2.73 15.30 0.47
C MET A 193 2.64 14.09 1.40
N VAL A 194 3.80 13.59 1.85
CA VAL A 194 3.94 12.42 2.71
C VAL A 194 4.62 12.80 4.01
N GLU A 195 3.94 12.51 5.13
CA GLU A 195 4.45 12.64 6.50
C GLU A 195 4.55 11.24 7.12
N HIS A 196 5.71 10.91 7.70
CA HIS A 196 5.99 9.58 8.22
C HIS A 196 7.09 9.64 9.28
N ALA A 197 7.10 8.71 10.24
CA ALA A 197 8.03 8.73 11.38
C ALA A 197 9.52 8.68 10.97
N SER A 198 9.85 8.11 9.81
CA SER A 198 11.22 8.10 9.27
C SER A 198 11.67 9.44 8.64
N LEU A 199 10.79 10.45 8.59
CA LEU A 199 11.03 11.72 7.93
C LEU A 199 11.03 12.87 8.95
N ILE A 200 12.12 13.64 8.98
CA ILE A 200 12.22 14.86 9.81
C ILE A 200 11.28 15.96 9.27
N LYS A 201 11.05 15.98 7.96
CA LYS A 201 10.19 16.93 7.26
C LYS A 201 9.33 16.20 6.23
N PRO A 202 8.10 16.67 5.95
CA PRO A 202 7.28 16.10 4.91
C PRO A 202 8.00 16.09 3.56
N LEU A 203 7.79 15.04 2.78
CA LEU A 203 8.26 14.97 1.39
C LEU A 203 7.12 15.33 0.45
N ILE A 204 7.43 16.18 -0.53
CA ILE A 204 6.48 16.67 -1.52
C ILE A 204 6.91 16.16 -2.89
N TYR A 205 5.98 15.51 -3.59
CA TYR A 205 6.16 14.95 -4.91
C TYR A 205 5.24 15.68 -5.88
N ASP A 206 5.80 16.50 -6.75
CA ASP A 206 5.02 17.24 -7.74
C ASP A 206 4.58 16.31 -8.88
N TRP A 207 3.32 16.43 -9.26
CA TRP A 207 2.78 15.80 -10.45
C TRP A 207 3.33 16.51 -11.68
N ASP A 208 4.16 15.80 -12.44
CA ASP A 208 4.53 16.21 -13.77
C ASP A 208 3.55 15.60 -14.78
N PRO A 209 2.72 16.41 -15.49
CA PRO A 209 1.83 15.93 -16.53
C PRO A 209 2.57 15.43 -17.78
N SER A 210 3.90 15.47 -17.81
CA SER A 210 4.68 14.84 -18.87
C SER A 210 4.29 13.36 -19.00
N LEU A 211 3.87 13.00 -20.22
CA LEU A 211 3.12 11.79 -20.52
C LEU A 211 3.79 10.52 -19.96
N PRO A 212 3.00 9.46 -19.65
CA PRO A 212 3.56 8.18 -19.21
C PRO A 212 4.70 7.72 -20.13
N GLU A 213 5.74 7.09 -19.55
CA GLU A 213 6.85 6.43 -20.27
C GLU A 213 6.51 5.88 -21.67
N PRO A 214 5.44 5.08 -21.87
CA PRO A 214 5.09 4.54 -23.19
C PRO A 214 4.70 5.61 -24.23
N GLU A 215 4.08 6.71 -23.83
CA GLU A 215 3.67 7.79 -24.74
C GLU A 215 4.85 8.70 -25.09
N ARG A 216 5.74 8.95 -24.14
CA ARG A 216 7.00 9.67 -24.36
C ARG A 216 7.87 8.95 -25.39
N ASN A 217 7.95 7.61 -25.30
CA ASN A 217 8.69 6.78 -26.26
C ASN A 217 8.07 6.83 -27.67
N LYS A 218 6.73 6.85 -27.79
CA LYS A 218 6.04 7.00 -29.08
C LYS A 218 6.36 8.35 -29.74
N ILE A 219 6.37 9.44 -28.97
CA ILE A 219 6.70 10.79 -29.47
C ILE A 219 8.16 10.87 -29.90
N ALA A 220 9.09 10.33 -29.10
CA ALA A 220 10.51 10.31 -29.43
C ALA A 220 10.80 9.54 -30.73
N ILE A 221 10.16 8.38 -30.93
CA ILE A 221 10.28 7.59 -32.16
C ILE A 221 9.70 8.35 -33.36
N GLY A 222 8.53 8.99 -33.19
CA GLY A 222 7.91 9.81 -34.23
C GLY A 222 8.78 11.00 -34.66
N ALA A 223 9.34 11.72 -33.70
CA ALA A 223 10.25 12.84 -33.95
C ALA A 223 11.53 12.39 -34.67
N ALA A 224 12.14 11.28 -34.24
CA ALA A 224 13.32 10.72 -34.89
C ALA A 224 13.03 10.31 -36.35
N GLY A 225 11.88 9.68 -36.60
CA GLY A 225 11.44 9.32 -37.96
C GLY A 225 11.25 10.52 -38.87
N LEU A 226 10.66 11.61 -38.36
CA LEU A 226 10.46 12.84 -39.12
C LEU A 226 11.80 13.51 -39.48
N VAL A 227 12.74 13.58 -38.55
CA VAL A 227 14.09 14.11 -38.80
C VAL A 227 14.82 13.28 -39.86
N LEU A 228 14.79 11.95 -39.76
CA LEU A 228 15.38 11.06 -40.76
C LEU A 228 14.75 11.26 -42.14
N GLY A 229 13.42 11.40 -42.20
CA GLY A 229 12.70 11.66 -43.44
C GLY A 229 13.13 12.96 -44.13
N ILE A 230 13.31 14.04 -43.35
CA ILE A 230 13.78 15.34 -43.85
C ILE A 230 15.20 15.23 -44.42
N ILE A 231 16.11 14.51 -43.73
CA ILE A 231 17.49 14.32 -44.18
C ILE A 231 17.53 13.54 -45.51
N ILE A 232 16.75 12.47 -45.64
CA ILE A 232 16.70 11.66 -46.86
C ILE A 232 16.13 12.46 -48.03
N THR A 233 15.05 13.22 -47.81
CA THR A 233 14.45 14.04 -48.87
C THR A 233 15.37 15.17 -49.30
N THR A 234 16.04 15.87 -48.39
CA THR A 234 17.02 16.92 -48.74
C THR A 234 18.22 16.35 -49.49
N ALA A 235 18.80 15.24 -49.04
CA ALA A 235 19.90 14.56 -49.74
C ALA A 235 19.48 14.09 -51.14
N GLY A 236 18.28 13.51 -51.27
CA GLY A 236 17.71 13.07 -52.55
C GLY A 236 17.50 14.24 -53.53
N LEU A 237 16.95 15.36 -53.06
CA LEU A 237 16.78 16.59 -53.84
C LEU A 237 18.12 17.17 -54.30
N PHE A 238 19.13 17.18 -53.43
CA PHE A 238 20.46 17.66 -53.78
C PHE A 238 21.13 16.77 -54.83
N TYR A 239 21.03 15.44 -54.68
CA TYR A 239 21.52 14.48 -55.66
C TYR A 239 20.80 14.61 -57.01
N TYR A 240 19.47 14.74 -57.00
CA TYR A 240 18.68 14.94 -58.22
C TYR A 240 19.06 16.22 -58.95
N LYS A 241 19.18 17.35 -58.24
CA LYS A 241 19.62 18.62 -58.85
C LYS A 241 21.03 18.52 -59.45
N LYS A 242 21.97 17.86 -58.75
CA LYS A 242 23.33 17.64 -59.26
C LYS A 242 23.34 16.76 -60.52
N LYS A 243 22.53 15.70 -60.55
CA LYS A 243 22.42 14.80 -61.71
C LYS A 243 21.75 15.48 -62.92
N SER A 244 20.72 16.29 -62.70
CA SER A 244 20.07 17.06 -63.77
C SER A 244 20.99 18.15 -64.33
N ALA A 245 21.82 18.78 -63.50
CA ALA A 245 22.87 19.69 -63.96
C ALA A 245 23.95 18.97 -64.80
N LEU A 246 24.28 17.73 -64.46
CA LEU A 246 25.26 16.91 -65.19
C LEU A 246 24.72 16.35 -66.52
N MET A 247 23.42 16.04 -66.62
CA MET A 247 22.78 15.63 -67.88
C MET A 247 22.41 16.80 -68.81
N GLY A 248 22.36 18.04 -68.31
CA GLY A 248 22.18 19.26 -69.12
C GLY A 248 23.42 19.67 -69.93
N MET A 249 24.59 19.10 -69.63
CA MET A 249 25.83 19.28 -70.40
C MET A 249 26.00 18.15 -71.43
N ARG A 250 25.22 18.15 -72.51
CA ARG A 250 25.57 17.38 -73.72
C ARG A 250 26.55 18.19 -74.55
N ALA A 251 27.74 17.63 -74.77
CA ALA A 251 28.78 18.22 -75.61
C ALA A 251 28.28 18.48 -77.04
N ILE A 252 28.47 19.69 -77.54
CA ILE A 252 28.36 20.02 -78.97
C ILE A 252 29.65 19.52 -79.63
N PRO A 253 29.62 18.64 -80.64
CA PRO A 253 30.81 18.30 -81.40
C PRO A 253 31.21 19.52 -82.23
N ILE A 254 32.48 19.93 -82.14
CA ILE A 254 33.06 20.94 -83.03
C ILE A 254 33.37 20.23 -84.35
N ASP A 255 32.69 20.63 -85.42
CA ASP A 255 32.98 20.21 -86.79
C ASP A 255 34.26 20.93 -87.28
N HIS A 256 35.30 20.14 -87.58
CA HIS A 256 36.59 20.60 -88.11
C HIS A 256 36.67 20.35 -89.63
N SER A 257 35.72 20.89 -90.40
CA SER A 257 35.72 20.78 -91.88
C SER A 257 35.74 22.13 -92.62
N VAL A 258 36.40 23.15 -92.05
CA VAL A 258 36.74 24.39 -92.77
C VAL A 258 38.15 24.85 -92.39
N LEU A 259 39.18 24.31 -93.06
CA LEU A 259 40.49 24.94 -93.30
C LEU A 259 41.38 24.00 -94.14
N MET A 260 41.17 24.08 -95.46
CA MET A 260 42.09 23.86 -96.60
C MET A 260 41.38 23.19 -97.78
#